data_AF-A0A2K8T0T7-F1
#
_entry.id   AF-A0A2K8T0T7-F1
#
_cell.length_a   1.000
_cell.length_b   1.000
_cell.length_c   1.000
_cell.angle_alpha   90.00
_cell.angle_beta   90.00
_cell.angle_gamma   90.00
#
_symmetry.space_group_name_H-M   'P 1'
#
loop_
_entity.id
_entity.type
_entity.pdbx_description
1 polymer ?
#
loop_
_entity_poly.entity_id
_entity_poly.type
_entity_poly.pdbx_seq_one_letter_code
_entity_poly.pdbx_strand_id
1 'polypeptide(L)' 'MSLAEIAAIAQISPHYFASLFKQSMGIAPHQYITKCRVERAKYLLADLKN' A
#
# COMPACT_ATOMS: atom_id res chain seq x y z
N MET A 1 3.13 6.40 -4.45
CA MET A 1 4.05 6.45 -3.31
C MET A 1 4.78 5.13 -3.17
N SER A 2 6.11 5.16 -3.03
CA SER A 2 6.96 4.01 -2.76
C SER A 2 7.10 3.75 -1.25
N LEU A 3 7.53 2.54 -0.88
CA LEU A 3 7.81 2.20 0.52
C LEU A 3 8.87 3.11 1.14
N ALA A 4 9.89 3.48 0.35
CA ALA A 4 10.98 4.33 0.79
C ALA A 4 10.50 5.76 1.07
N GLU A 5 9.59 6.30 0.26
CA GLU A 5 9.01 7.62 0.49
C GLU A 5 8.24 7.67 1.81
N ILE A 6 7.43 6.64 2.10
CA ILE A 6 6.63 6.61 3.34
C ILE A 6 7.55 6.46 4.56
N ALA A 7 8.58 5.60 4.45
CA ALA A 7 9.55 5.43 5.52
C ALA A 7 10.33 6.73 5.80
N ALA A 8 10.68 7.49 4.76
CA ALA A 8 11.33 8.79 4.88
C ALA A 8 10.43 9.83 5.59
N ILE A 9 9.13 9.87 5.27
CA ILE A 9 8.17 10.74 5.97
C ILE A 9 8.10 10.38 7.46
N ALA A 10 8.09 9.08 7.77
CA ALA A 10 8.05 8.58 9.14
C ALA A 10 9.42 8.59 9.86
N GLN A 11 10.49 9.06 9.19
CA GLN A 11 11.87 9.10 9.73
C GLN A 11 12.37 7.74 10.24
N ILE A 12 12.01 6.65 9.54
CA ILE A 12 12.44 5.29 9.87
C ILE A 12 12.97 4.55 8.65
N SER A 13 13.69 3.45 8.88
CA SER A 13 14.18 2.63 7.76
C SER A 13 13.01 1.95 7.02
N PRO A 14 13.10 1.74 5.70
CA PRO A 14 12.07 1.04 4.93
C PRO A 14 11.75 -0.37 5.45
N HIS A 15 12.77 -1.07 5.95
CA HIS A 15 12.60 -2.38 6.55
C HIS A 15 11.78 -2.30 7.86
N TYR A 16 12.13 -1.37 8.76
CA TYR A 16 11.40 -1.20 10.00
C TYR A 16 9.95 -0.75 9.76
N PHE A 17 9.73 0.16 8.81
CA PHE A 17 8.39 0.52 8.37
C PHE A 17 7.60 -0.71 7.88
N ALA A 18 8.21 -1.56 7.03
CA ALA A 18 7.53 -2.76 6.54
C ALA A 18 7.15 -3.74 7.66
N SER A 19 8.03 -3.90 8.67
CA SER A 19 7.74 -4.69 9.87
C SER A 19 6.55 -4.14 10.66
N LEU A 20 6.57 -2.84 10.99
CA LEU A 20 5.49 -2.18 11.73
C LEU A 20 4.17 -2.22 10.98
N PHE A 21 4.20 -1.95 9.67
CA PHE A 21 3.02 -2.01 8.82
C PHE A 21 2.42 -3.42 8.82
N LYS A 22 3.23 -4.46 8.65
CA LYS A 22 2.75 -5.85 8.68
C LYS A 22 2.17 -6.21 10.05
N GLN A 23 2.78 -5.76 11.13
CA GLN A 23 2.25 -5.97 12.49
C GLN A 23 0.88 -5.31 12.68
N SER A 24 0.70 -4.10 12.14
CA SER A 24 -0.55 -3.35 12.27
C SER A 24 -1.66 -3.83 11.32
N MET A 25 -1.32 -4.16 10.07
CA MET A 25 -2.27 -4.45 9.00
C MET A 25 -2.42 -5.95 8.68
N GLY A 26 -1.60 -6.80 9.29
CA GLY A 26 -1.57 -8.26 9.06
C GLY A 26 -0.92 -8.71 7.74
N ILE A 27 -0.64 -7.78 6.81
CA ILE A 27 -0.04 -8.08 5.49
C ILE A 27 1.10 -7.14 5.15
N ALA A 28 2.01 -7.57 4.27
CA ALA A 28 3.15 -6.74 3.89
C ALA A 28 2.70 -5.52 3.06
N PRO A 29 3.41 -4.37 3.15
CA PRO A 29 3.05 -3.14 2.42
C PRO A 29 2.84 -3.34 0.91
N HIS A 30 3.70 -4.14 0.26
CA HIS A 30 3.59 -4.39 -1.18
C HIS A 30 2.31 -5.16 -1.54
N GLN A 31 1.87 -6.09 -0.69
CA GLN A 31 0.61 -6.83 -0.89
C GLN A 31 -0.59 -5.90 -0.74
N TYR A 32 -0.56 -5.01 0.27
CA TYR A 32 -1.59 -4.01 0.48
C TYR A 32 -1.72 -3.06 -0.72
N ILE A 33 -0.60 -2.51 -1.22
CA ILE A 33 -0.60 -1.61 -2.38
C ILE A 33 -1.16 -2.32 -3.62
N THR A 34 -0.77 -3.57 -3.87
CA THR A 34 -1.33 -4.36 -4.98
C THR A 34 -2.84 -4.53 -4.85
N LYS A 35 -3.34 -4.84 -3.65
CA LYS A 35 -4.78 -4.93 -3.39
C LYS A 35 -5.49 -3.61 -3.68
N CYS A 36 -4.96 -2.48 -3.20
CA CYS A 36 -5.52 -1.15 -3.48
C CYS A 36 -5.57 -0.83 -4.98
N ARG A 37 -4.51 -1.19 -5.74
CA ARG A 37 -4.47 -1.00 -7.20
C ARG A 37 -5.56 -1.80 -7.92
N VAL A 38 -5.75 -3.06 -7.52
CA VAL A 38 -6.79 -3.92 -8.09
C VAL A 38 -8.18 -3.38 -7.77
N GLU A 39 -8.45 -3.00 -6.52
CA GLU A 39 -9.75 -2.43 -6.15
C GLU A 39 -10.02 -1.11 -6.88
N ARG A 40 -9.00 -0.26 -7.06
CA ARG A 40 -9.14 0.96 -7.86
C ARG A 40 -9.45 0.65 -9.32
N ALA A 41 -8.79 -0.35 -9.91
CA ALA A 41 -9.07 -0.77 -11.28
C ALA A 41 -10.50 -1.29 -11.44
N LYS A 42 -11.00 -2.10 -10.49
CA LYS A 42 -12.40 -2.57 -10.48
C LYS A 42 -13.38 -1.39 -10.43
N TYR A 43 -13.13 -0.41 -9.56
CA TYR A 43 -13.97 0.77 -9.46
C TYR A 43 -14.01 1.55 -10.78
N LEU A 44 -12.85 1.82 -11.39
CA LEU A 44 -12.76 2.53 -12.67
C LEU A 44 -13.47 1.78 -13.79
N LEU A 45 -13.34 0.46 -13.86
CA LEU A 45 -14.03 -0.36 -14.85
C LEU A 45 -15.54 -0.42 -14.64
N ALA A 46 -16.02 -0.28 -13.40
CA ALA A 46 -17.45 -0.18 -13.10
C ALA A 46 -17.99 1.20 -13.47
N ASP A 47 -17.22 2.26 -13.22
CA ASP A 47 -17.57 3.64 -13.55
C ASP A 47 -17.67 3.85 -15.08
N LEU A 48 -16.75 3.26 -15.85
CA LEU A 48 -16.78 3.26 -17.31
C LEU A 48 -17.98 2.54 -17.94
N LYS A 49 -18.76 1.77 -17.16
CA LYS A 49 -19.97 1.06 -17.62
C LYS A 49 -21.26 1.86 -17.39
N ASN A 50 -21.17 3.05 -16.78
CA ASN A 50 -22.28 3.99 -16.60
C ASN A 50 -22.22 5.12 -17.63
#